data_AF-A0A503WAZ2-F1
#
_entry.id   AF-A0A503WAZ2-F1
#
_cell.length_a   1.000
_cell.length_b   1.000
_cell.length_c   1.000
_cell.angle_alpha   90.00
_cell.angle_beta   90.00
_cell.angle_gamma   90.00
#
_symmetry.space_group_name_H-M   'P 1'
#
loop_
_entity.id
_entity.type
_entity.pdbx_description
1 polymer ?
#
loop_
_entity_poly.entity_id
_entity_poly.type
_entity_poly.pdbx_seq_one_letter_code
_entity_poly.pdbx_strand_id
1 'polypeptide(L)'
;MSGSVVLLHLAGAVALMLFATRMVKTGVERAYGDVLRHKLRATMRNPIMAVLAGTGLAIALQSSTAVTLLVGSFAGSGIVSGAAGQLAVRGAEIGSALVVKLLTFDLTLLVPLCLIAGTVMFMATERRDWRQTGRILVGIGLLILSLEMIGQASEPLRNSQLMPVIINYFSTDSITAYLLAALITWLFQSSIAAVLLMATLAGRGLISPELGVVLILGVNLGSSIIAPMLTRSAGPAVRVVPIGNLLMRGLGSLVMLILFMIFKPHVGFLGATAANQIVNAHILFNVIILLAGLPLAGLVYRASEKIVTLGARPVPAATLDVVELSALNESALEVPSQALANATREVVRVCETVEIMLKRIIELYESADSDKIKALAALDDRVDRRHAAIKLYLAKVTKNPLTEDEALRCQELIGACVKLEQVGDIIVRNMLVHVKKKLEHGLEFTPEGWRELCAFHASVLANARLAFNVLVSRDPETARQLVLEKDQLRDREKETSASHFLRLREGTPRSVETSSIHLDTIRDLKQINSLLASMAYPVLEERGLLFGSRLKAS
;
A
#
# COMPACT_ATOMS: atom_id res chain seq x y z
N MET A 1 -2.24 36.41 -32.53
CA MET A 1 -1.34 35.32 -32.08
C MET A 1 -1.42 34.20 -33.09
N SER A 2 -0.29 33.58 -33.46
CA SER A 2 -0.34 32.35 -34.28
C SER A 2 -1.05 31.23 -33.51
N GLY A 3 -1.72 30.33 -34.21
CA GLY A 3 -2.46 29.21 -33.58
C GLY A 3 -1.58 28.33 -32.69
N SER A 4 -0.29 28.20 -33.00
CA SER A 4 0.70 27.49 -32.18
C SER A 4 0.92 28.13 -30.81
N VAL A 5 0.94 29.46 -30.72
CA VAL A 5 1.14 30.18 -29.46
C VAL A 5 -0.09 30.03 -28.56
N VAL A 6 -1.30 30.03 -29.13
CA VAL A 6 -2.55 29.77 -28.40
C VAL A 6 -2.54 28.37 -27.78
N LEU A 7 -2.17 27.35 -28.54
CA LEU A 7 -2.07 25.97 -28.04
C LEU A 7 -1.01 25.84 -26.94
N LEU A 8 0.12 26.54 -27.04
CA LEU A 8 1.15 26.55 -26.01
C LEU A 8 0.68 27.20 -24.70
N HIS A 9 -0.02 28.36 -24.77
CA HIS A 9 -0.58 28.98 -23.57
C HIS A 9 -1.64 28.09 -22.92
N LEU A 10 -2.51 27.47 -23.72
CA LEU A 10 -3.52 26.54 -23.22
C LEU A 10 -2.87 25.33 -22.56
N ALA A 11 -1.89 24.71 -23.21
CA ALA A 11 -1.15 23.57 -22.67
C ALA A 11 -0.40 23.93 -21.37
N GLY A 12 0.23 25.11 -21.32
CA GLY A 12 0.90 25.62 -20.11
C GLY A 12 -0.06 25.85 -18.95
N ALA A 13 -1.24 26.44 -19.22
CA ALA A 13 -2.27 26.65 -18.22
C ALA A 13 -2.85 25.32 -17.70
N VAL A 14 -3.11 24.36 -18.60
CA VAL A 14 -3.52 23.00 -18.23
C VAL A 14 -2.44 22.28 -17.42
N ALA A 15 -1.18 22.39 -17.80
CA ALA A 15 -0.06 21.79 -17.05
C ALA A 15 0.04 22.37 -15.63
N LEU A 16 -0.13 23.69 -15.48
CA LEU A 16 -0.19 24.35 -14.18
C LEU A 16 -1.38 23.85 -13.36
N MET A 17 -2.57 23.69 -13.96
CA MET A 17 -3.75 23.15 -13.29
C MET A 17 -3.51 21.73 -12.76
N LEU A 18 -2.89 20.86 -13.58
CA LEU A 18 -2.57 19.49 -13.18
C LEU A 18 -1.51 19.46 -12.07
N PHE A 19 -0.49 20.30 -12.17
CA PHE A 19 0.53 20.45 -11.13
C PHE A 19 -0.07 20.93 -9.81
N ALA A 20 -0.92 21.96 -9.85
CA ALA A 20 -1.61 22.52 -8.70
C ALA A 20 -2.53 21.47 -8.04
N THR A 21 -3.31 20.74 -8.83
CA THR A 21 -4.17 19.63 -8.35
C THR A 21 -3.34 18.56 -7.63
N ARG A 22 -2.20 18.15 -8.22
CA ARG A 22 -1.28 17.18 -7.59
C ARG A 22 -0.67 17.74 -6.31
N MET A 23 -0.36 19.04 -6.28
CA MET A 23 0.21 19.69 -5.11
C MET A 23 -0.76 19.70 -3.93
N VAL A 24 -2.03 20.02 -4.16
CA VAL A 24 -3.10 19.94 -3.14
C VAL A 24 -3.26 18.51 -2.65
N LYS A 25 -3.46 17.55 -3.57
CA LYS A 25 -3.62 16.12 -3.23
C LYS A 25 -2.48 15.60 -2.36
N THR A 26 -1.24 15.80 -2.80
CA THR A 26 -0.05 15.33 -2.05
C THR A 26 0.15 16.07 -0.73
N GLY A 27 -0.26 17.34 -0.64
CA GLY A 27 -0.25 18.10 0.62
C GLY A 27 -1.22 17.49 1.63
N VAL A 28 -2.46 17.19 1.22
CA VAL A 28 -3.47 16.58 2.10
C VAL A 28 -3.05 15.18 2.53
N GLU A 29 -2.56 14.34 1.59
CA GLU A 29 -2.07 13.00 1.91
C GLU A 29 -0.94 13.03 2.93
N ARG A 30 -0.02 14.01 2.85
CA ARG A 30 1.12 14.12 3.76
C ARG A 30 0.78 14.73 5.12
N ALA A 31 -0.22 15.61 5.18
CA ALA A 31 -0.66 16.28 6.41
C ALA A 31 -1.63 15.40 7.22
N TYR A 32 -2.55 14.70 6.54
CA TYR A 32 -3.70 14.07 7.19
C TYR A 32 -3.90 12.60 6.80
N GLY A 33 -3.01 11.99 6.01
CA GLY A 33 -3.17 10.63 5.47
C GLY A 33 -3.42 9.57 6.53
N ASP A 34 -2.65 9.55 7.61
CA ASP A 34 -2.79 8.53 8.67
C ASP A 34 -4.07 8.71 9.50
N VAL A 35 -4.46 9.96 9.77
CA VAL A 35 -5.72 10.29 10.46
C VAL A 35 -6.92 9.88 9.62
N LEU A 36 -6.91 10.19 8.33
CA LEU A 36 -7.96 9.79 7.39
C LEU A 36 -8.08 8.26 7.35
N ARG A 37 -6.95 7.54 7.21
CA ARG A 37 -6.93 6.06 7.23
C ARG A 37 -7.47 5.47 8.53
N HIS A 38 -7.11 6.03 9.68
CA HIS A 38 -7.52 5.50 10.99
C HIS A 38 -9.02 5.72 11.25
N LYS A 39 -9.56 6.92 10.98
CA LYS A 39 -10.99 7.22 11.15
C LYS A 39 -11.88 6.41 10.20
N LEU A 40 -11.38 6.07 9.00
CA LEU A 40 -12.12 5.27 8.02
C LEU A 40 -12.39 3.84 8.49
N ARG A 41 -11.46 3.21 9.24
CA ARG A 41 -11.63 1.83 9.73
C ARG A 41 -12.85 1.69 10.65
N ALA A 42 -13.11 2.70 11.48
CA ALA A 42 -14.19 2.68 12.46
C ALA A 42 -15.58 3.02 11.87
N THR A 43 -15.63 3.70 10.72
CA THR A 43 -16.86 4.34 10.20
C THR A 43 -17.60 3.48 9.16
N MET A 44 -16.96 2.45 8.59
CA MET A 44 -17.44 1.70 7.41
C MET A 44 -18.43 0.56 7.70
N ARG A 45 -19.17 0.62 8.83
CA ARG A 45 -20.13 -0.44 9.23
C ARG A 45 -21.55 -0.25 8.66
N ASN A 46 -21.94 0.98 8.28
CA ASN A 46 -23.26 1.30 7.75
C ASN A 46 -23.14 1.81 6.29
N PRO A 47 -24.00 1.35 5.34
CA PRO A 47 -24.09 1.86 3.97
C PRO A 47 -24.06 3.39 3.82
N ILE A 48 -24.85 4.10 4.63
CA ILE A 48 -24.94 5.57 4.58
C ILE A 48 -23.65 6.19 5.10
N MET A 49 -23.10 5.67 6.20
CA MET A 49 -21.83 6.15 6.74
C MET A 49 -20.68 5.88 5.78
N ALA A 50 -20.70 4.80 5.01
CA ALA A 50 -19.72 4.52 3.97
C ALA A 50 -19.77 5.59 2.87
N VAL A 51 -20.97 5.96 2.39
CA VAL A 51 -21.17 7.04 1.42
C VAL A 51 -20.66 8.37 1.97
N LEU A 52 -21.05 8.74 3.19
CA LEU A 52 -20.61 10.00 3.81
C LEU A 52 -19.09 10.05 4.03
N ALA A 53 -18.49 8.96 4.50
CA ALA A 53 -17.06 8.86 4.68
C ALA A 53 -16.30 8.96 3.36
N GLY A 54 -16.80 8.30 2.31
CA GLY A 54 -16.26 8.41 0.96
C GLY A 54 -16.35 9.83 0.42
N THR A 55 -17.48 10.50 0.62
CA THR A 55 -17.71 11.90 0.24
C THR A 55 -16.69 12.82 0.91
N GLY A 56 -16.57 12.74 2.25
CA GLY A 56 -15.62 13.54 3.01
C GLY A 56 -14.16 13.27 2.60
N LEU A 57 -13.81 12.01 2.35
CA LEU A 57 -12.47 11.64 1.91
C LEU A 57 -12.15 12.17 0.52
N ALA A 58 -13.10 12.14 -0.42
CA ALA A 58 -12.88 12.69 -1.75
C ALA A 58 -12.83 14.21 -1.76
N ILE A 59 -13.56 14.88 -0.87
CA ILE A 59 -13.44 16.34 -0.66
C ILE A 59 -12.03 16.66 -0.15
N ALA A 60 -11.58 15.93 0.88
CA ALA A 60 -10.25 16.12 1.46
C ALA A 60 -9.15 15.84 0.42
N LEU A 61 -9.15 14.68 -0.22
CA LEU A 61 -8.13 14.27 -1.19
C LEU A 61 -8.30 14.91 -2.57
N GLN A 62 -9.41 15.62 -2.81
CA GLN A 62 -9.83 16.13 -4.12
C GLN A 62 -9.78 15.07 -5.23
N SER A 63 -10.09 13.81 -4.91
CA SER A 63 -9.92 12.72 -5.87
C SER A 63 -10.75 11.48 -5.51
N SER A 64 -11.80 11.20 -6.28
CA SER A 64 -12.56 9.95 -6.16
C SER A 64 -11.71 8.73 -6.52
N THR A 65 -10.74 8.88 -7.44
CA THR A 65 -9.80 7.82 -7.82
C THR A 65 -8.87 7.45 -6.67
N ALA A 66 -8.35 8.43 -5.93
CA ALA A 66 -7.52 8.16 -4.74
C ALA A 66 -8.33 7.40 -3.67
N VAL A 67 -9.59 7.80 -3.44
CA VAL A 67 -10.49 7.07 -2.56
C VAL A 67 -10.72 5.64 -3.04
N THR A 68 -10.94 5.44 -4.34
CA THR A 68 -11.15 4.10 -4.93
C THR A 68 -9.95 3.19 -4.71
N LEU A 69 -8.73 3.69 -4.89
CA LEU A 69 -7.50 2.93 -4.64
C LEU A 69 -7.32 2.60 -3.16
N LEU A 70 -7.57 3.58 -2.28
CA LEU A 70 -7.44 3.42 -0.83
C LEU A 70 -8.46 2.40 -0.29
N VAL A 71 -9.72 2.53 -0.70
CA VAL A 71 -10.80 1.62 -0.32
C VAL A 71 -10.58 0.23 -0.92
N GLY A 72 -10.07 0.13 -2.15
CA GLY A 72 -9.65 -1.14 -2.74
C GLY A 72 -8.56 -1.83 -1.91
N SER A 73 -7.55 -1.10 -1.46
CA SER A 73 -6.51 -1.63 -0.56
C SER A 73 -7.07 -2.10 0.80
N PHE A 74 -8.04 -1.37 1.36
CA PHE A 74 -8.74 -1.78 2.57
C PHE A 74 -9.62 -3.01 2.38
N ALA A 75 -10.27 -3.15 1.22
CA ALA A 75 -11.00 -4.36 0.86
C ALA A 75 -10.06 -5.55 0.71
N GLY A 76 -8.91 -5.36 0.06
CA GLY A 76 -7.90 -6.41 -0.10
C GLY A 76 -7.23 -6.86 1.20
N SER A 77 -7.22 -6.01 2.23
CA SER A 77 -6.69 -6.34 3.57
C SER A 77 -7.78 -6.79 4.55
N GLY A 78 -9.03 -6.95 4.11
CA GLY A 78 -10.16 -7.40 4.94
C GLY A 78 -10.68 -6.36 5.94
N ILE A 79 -10.23 -5.12 5.86
CA ILE A 79 -10.62 -4.03 6.77
C ILE A 79 -12.04 -3.52 6.45
N VAL A 80 -12.41 -3.51 5.17
CA VAL A 80 -13.71 -3.04 4.68
C VAL A 80 -14.30 -4.12 3.76
N SER A 81 -15.60 -4.42 3.87
CA SER A 81 -16.24 -5.35 2.92
C SER A 81 -16.28 -4.74 1.52
N GLY A 82 -16.20 -5.57 0.48
CA GLY A 82 -16.22 -5.07 -0.90
C GLY A 82 -17.49 -4.27 -1.23
N ALA A 83 -18.65 -4.66 -0.70
CA ALA A 83 -19.90 -3.93 -0.87
C ALA A 83 -19.88 -2.55 -0.17
N ALA A 84 -19.42 -2.47 1.08
CA ALA A 84 -19.26 -1.18 1.76
C ALA A 84 -18.23 -0.29 1.05
N GLY A 85 -17.17 -0.90 0.50
CA GLY A 85 -16.18 -0.22 -0.30
C GLY A 85 -16.76 0.40 -1.58
N GLN A 86 -17.65 -0.31 -2.27
CA GLN A 86 -18.33 0.24 -3.45
C GLN A 86 -19.21 1.44 -3.12
N LEU A 87 -19.93 1.40 -1.99
CA LEU A 87 -20.75 2.52 -1.51
C LEU A 87 -19.90 3.72 -1.12
N ALA A 88 -18.76 3.49 -0.46
CA ALA A 88 -17.80 4.54 -0.17
C ALA A 88 -17.27 5.20 -1.46
N VAL A 89 -17.02 4.42 -2.51
CA VAL A 89 -16.63 5.00 -3.80
C VAL A 89 -17.75 5.83 -4.44
N ARG A 90 -19.03 5.42 -4.34
CA ARG A 90 -20.15 6.26 -4.82
C ARG A 90 -20.21 7.60 -4.09
N GLY A 91 -19.99 7.59 -2.77
CA GLY A 91 -19.87 8.82 -2.00
C GLY A 91 -18.67 9.67 -2.45
N ALA A 92 -17.53 9.04 -2.71
CA ALA A 92 -16.33 9.72 -3.18
C ALA A 92 -16.53 10.45 -4.51
N GLU A 93 -17.34 9.88 -5.41
CA GLU A 93 -17.72 10.50 -6.67
C GLU A 93 -18.52 11.80 -6.44
N ILE A 94 -19.52 11.76 -5.54
CA ILE A 94 -20.26 12.97 -5.11
C ILE A 94 -19.30 14.00 -4.53
N GLY A 95 -18.42 13.59 -3.62
CA GLY A 95 -17.45 14.48 -2.99
C GLY A 95 -16.57 15.19 -4.02
N SER A 96 -16.05 14.45 -5.01
CA SER A 96 -15.26 15.05 -6.10
C SER A 96 -16.07 16.01 -6.99
N ALA A 97 -17.34 15.71 -7.24
CA ALA A 97 -18.23 16.59 -8.00
C ALA A 97 -18.59 17.88 -7.22
N LEU A 98 -18.74 17.79 -5.90
CA LEU A 98 -18.94 18.95 -5.04
C LEU A 98 -17.71 19.86 -5.01
N VAL A 99 -16.49 19.28 -5.02
CA VAL A 99 -15.25 20.07 -5.14
C VAL A 99 -15.22 20.84 -6.46
N VAL A 100 -15.59 20.20 -7.58
CA VAL A 100 -15.72 20.89 -8.88
C VAL A 100 -16.68 22.07 -8.76
N LYS A 101 -17.86 21.88 -8.16
CA LYS A 101 -18.84 22.96 -7.97
C LYS A 101 -18.27 24.10 -7.15
N LEU A 102 -17.60 23.78 -6.05
CA LEU A 102 -16.97 24.78 -5.18
C LEU A 102 -15.97 25.64 -5.96
N LEU A 103 -15.18 25.01 -6.83
CA LEU A 103 -14.15 25.67 -7.64
C LEU A 103 -14.71 26.47 -8.83
N THR A 104 -16.02 26.42 -9.09
CA THR A 104 -16.69 27.23 -10.13
C THR A 104 -17.35 28.50 -9.60
N PHE A 105 -17.37 28.71 -8.28
CA PHE A 105 -17.75 30.01 -7.73
C PHE A 105 -16.71 31.08 -8.05
N ASP A 106 -17.11 32.35 -7.96
CA ASP A 106 -16.16 33.45 -8.09
C ASP A 106 -15.22 33.47 -6.88
N LEU A 107 -14.02 32.93 -7.09
CA LEU A 107 -12.96 32.81 -6.10
C LEU A 107 -11.82 33.79 -6.38
N THR A 108 -12.07 34.87 -7.13
CA THR A 108 -11.03 35.82 -7.54
C THR A 108 -10.26 36.39 -6.35
N LEU A 109 -10.94 36.73 -5.26
CA LEU A 109 -10.32 37.22 -4.02
C LEU A 109 -9.55 36.13 -3.25
N LEU A 110 -9.91 34.86 -3.46
CA LEU A 110 -9.27 33.74 -2.76
C LEU A 110 -7.87 33.46 -3.34
N VAL A 111 -7.62 33.78 -4.61
CA VAL A 111 -6.32 33.58 -5.27
C VAL A 111 -5.18 34.29 -4.53
N PRO A 112 -5.18 35.64 -4.38
CA PRO A 112 -4.08 36.33 -3.70
C PRO A 112 -3.97 35.93 -2.23
N LEU A 113 -5.11 35.69 -1.54
CA LEU A 113 -5.12 35.25 -0.15
C LEU A 113 -4.44 33.89 0.03
N CYS A 114 -4.81 32.90 -0.79
CA CYS A 114 -4.23 31.57 -0.74
C CYS A 114 -2.74 31.57 -1.12
N LEU A 115 -2.33 32.37 -2.10
CA LEU A 115 -0.92 32.47 -2.49
C LEU A 115 -0.07 33.15 -1.42
N ILE A 116 -0.51 34.28 -0.86
CA ILE A 116 0.22 34.98 0.20
C ILE A 116 0.27 34.12 1.46
N ALA A 117 -0.88 33.70 2.00
CA ALA A 117 -0.94 32.92 3.23
C ALA A 117 -0.22 31.58 3.08
N GLY A 118 -0.42 30.90 1.95
CA GLY A 118 0.22 29.62 1.68
C GLY A 118 1.74 29.72 1.58
N THR A 119 2.26 30.75 0.90
CA THR A 119 3.70 30.98 0.76
C THR A 119 4.33 31.36 2.10
N VAL A 120 3.71 32.28 2.84
CA VAL A 120 4.15 32.67 4.18
C VAL A 120 4.19 31.45 5.09
N MET A 121 3.11 30.66 5.17
CA MET A 121 3.07 29.45 5.98
C MET A 121 4.09 28.40 5.54
N PHE A 122 4.33 28.24 4.23
CA PHE A 122 5.31 27.27 3.72
C PHE A 122 6.76 27.67 4.03
N MET A 123 7.06 28.97 4.03
CA MET A 123 8.42 29.50 4.24
C MET A 123 8.73 29.80 5.71
N ALA A 124 7.74 30.23 6.51
CA ALA A 124 7.94 30.71 7.87
C ALA A 124 7.98 29.60 8.94
N THR A 125 7.79 28.33 8.57
CA THR A 125 7.75 27.23 9.54
C THR A 125 8.47 25.97 9.05
N GLU A 126 9.17 25.31 9.97
CA GLU A 126 9.75 23.99 9.74
C GLU A 126 8.80 22.86 10.17
N ARG A 127 7.70 23.19 10.86
CA ARG A 127 6.72 22.19 11.30
C ARG A 127 6.04 21.55 10.09
N ARG A 128 6.15 20.23 9.99
CA ARG A 128 5.70 19.43 8.84
C ARG A 128 4.26 19.73 8.44
N ASP A 129 3.34 19.75 9.40
CA ASP A 129 1.90 19.92 9.13
C ASP A 129 1.58 21.30 8.57
N TRP A 130 2.08 22.36 9.21
CA TRP A 130 1.90 23.74 8.75
C TRP A 130 2.50 23.98 7.37
N ARG A 131 3.66 23.38 7.09
CA ARG A 131 4.28 23.42 5.77
C ARG A 131 3.43 22.71 4.71
N GLN A 132 2.81 21.58 5.04
CA GLN A 132 1.87 20.93 4.11
C GLN A 132 0.59 21.75 3.93
N THR A 133 0.05 22.38 4.97
CA THR A 133 -1.09 23.29 4.84
C THR A 133 -0.76 24.49 3.96
N GLY A 134 0.44 25.07 4.09
CA GLY A 134 0.93 26.11 3.18
C GLY A 134 0.98 25.63 1.73
N ARG A 135 1.51 24.42 1.48
CA ARG A 135 1.52 23.78 0.15
C ARG A 135 0.10 23.57 -0.42
N ILE A 136 -0.87 23.19 0.41
CA ILE A 136 -2.27 23.05 0.00
C ILE A 136 -2.84 24.41 -0.43
N LEU A 137 -2.64 25.46 0.36
CA LEU A 137 -3.13 26.81 0.04
C LEU A 137 -2.51 27.36 -1.25
N VAL A 138 -1.19 27.25 -1.43
CA VAL A 138 -0.54 27.64 -2.69
C VAL A 138 -1.12 26.84 -3.86
N GLY A 139 -1.39 25.54 -3.65
CA GLY A 139 -1.97 24.68 -4.67
C GLY A 139 -3.37 25.11 -5.09
N ILE A 140 -4.22 25.48 -4.13
CA ILE A 140 -5.56 26.01 -4.41
C ILE A 140 -5.45 27.34 -5.18
N GLY A 141 -4.57 28.24 -4.77
CA GLY A 141 -4.33 29.51 -5.45
C GLY A 141 -3.87 29.33 -6.90
N LEU A 142 -2.87 28.47 -7.13
CA LEU A 142 -2.38 28.15 -8.48
C LEU A 142 -3.42 27.44 -9.34
N LEU A 143 -4.26 26.59 -8.73
CA LEU A 143 -5.35 25.92 -9.44
C LEU A 143 -6.34 26.96 -9.96
N ILE A 144 -6.84 27.85 -9.11
CA ILE A 144 -7.82 28.87 -9.52
C ILE A 144 -7.19 29.81 -10.57
N LEU A 145 -5.94 30.25 -10.37
CA LEU A 145 -5.21 31.06 -11.35
C LEU A 145 -5.09 30.36 -12.71
N SER A 146 -4.82 29.06 -12.72
CA SER A 146 -4.71 28.30 -13.97
C SER A 146 -6.04 28.22 -14.74
N LEU A 147 -7.19 28.22 -14.06
CA LEU A 147 -8.50 28.27 -14.70
C LEU A 147 -8.73 29.60 -15.41
N GLU A 148 -8.30 30.70 -14.80
CA GLU A 148 -8.33 32.02 -15.43
C GLU A 148 -7.42 32.07 -16.67
N MET A 149 -6.20 31.54 -16.55
CA MET A 149 -5.26 31.43 -17.67
C MET A 149 -5.82 30.60 -18.83
N ILE A 150 -6.51 29.48 -18.55
CA ILE A 150 -7.20 28.68 -19.57
C ILE A 150 -8.25 29.54 -20.28
N GLY A 151 -9.06 30.28 -19.51
CA GLY A 151 -10.08 31.18 -20.05
C GLY A 151 -9.48 32.24 -20.98
N GLN A 152 -8.44 32.94 -20.54
CA GLN A 152 -7.75 33.97 -21.32
C GLN A 152 -7.05 33.40 -22.56
N ALA A 153 -6.36 32.26 -22.43
CA ALA A 153 -5.70 31.59 -23.55
C ALA A 153 -6.70 31.12 -24.61
N SER A 154 -7.93 30.80 -24.22
CA SER A 154 -9.00 30.35 -25.12
C SER A 154 -9.74 31.49 -25.85
N GLU A 155 -9.53 32.75 -25.46
CA GLU A 155 -10.24 33.91 -26.01
C GLU A 155 -10.04 34.10 -27.53
N PRO A 156 -8.82 33.97 -28.09
CA PRO A 156 -8.61 34.07 -29.53
C PRO A 156 -9.30 32.95 -30.33
N LEU A 157 -9.57 31.80 -29.71
CA LEU A 157 -10.25 30.68 -30.37
C LEU A 157 -11.71 31.01 -30.70
N ARG A 158 -12.35 31.89 -29.93
CA ARG A 158 -13.74 32.30 -30.19
C ARG A 158 -13.89 33.05 -31.51
N ASN A 159 -12.87 33.83 -31.88
CA ASN A 159 -12.85 34.63 -33.10
C ASN A 159 -12.27 33.88 -34.30
N SER A 160 -11.91 32.60 -34.14
CA SER A 160 -11.37 31.76 -35.21
C SER A 160 -12.48 31.22 -36.11
N GLN A 161 -12.30 31.30 -37.42
CA GLN A 161 -13.22 30.70 -38.40
C GLN A 161 -13.25 29.16 -38.34
N LEU A 162 -12.18 28.53 -37.84
CA LEU A 162 -12.09 27.06 -37.74
C LEU A 162 -12.79 26.50 -36.50
N MET A 163 -12.94 27.30 -35.43
CA MET A 163 -13.45 26.81 -34.16
C MET A 163 -14.93 26.39 -34.22
N PRO A 164 -15.84 27.15 -34.86
CA PRO A 164 -17.21 26.71 -35.08
C PRO A 164 -17.30 25.40 -35.88
N VAL A 165 -16.42 25.16 -36.85
CA VAL A 165 -16.39 23.92 -37.65
C VAL A 165 -16.06 22.71 -36.77
N ILE A 166 -15.04 22.84 -35.93
CA ILE A 166 -14.62 21.80 -34.98
C ILE A 166 -15.72 21.52 -33.96
N ILE A 167 -16.31 22.57 -33.37
CA ILE A 167 -17.39 22.43 -32.38
C ILE A 167 -18.61 21.79 -33.03
N ASN A 168 -18.98 22.17 -34.25
CA ASN A 168 -20.14 21.62 -34.96
C ASN A 168 -19.94 20.14 -35.30
N TYR A 169 -18.72 19.75 -35.69
CA TYR A 169 -18.36 18.34 -35.87
C TYR A 169 -18.61 17.54 -34.59
N PHE A 170 -18.06 17.99 -33.45
CA PHE A 170 -18.25 17.30 -32.17
C PHE A 170 -19.69 17.35 -31.64
N SER A 171 -20.44 18.40 -31.97
CA SER A 171 -21.86 18.53 -31.63
C SER A 171 -22.71 17.51 -32.40
N THR A 172 -22.30 17.16 -33.62
CA THR A 172 -22.99 16.18 -34.47
C THR A 172 -22.57 14.74 -34.14
N ASP A 173 -21.28 14.54 -33.85
CA ASP A 173 -20.71 13.24 -33.48
C ASP A 173 -20.46 13.12 -31.97
N SER A 174 -21.54 12.82 -31.24
CA SER A 174 -21.51 12.66 -29.78
C SER A 174 -20.62 11.51 -29.32
N ILE A 175 -20.44 10.46 -30.14
CA ILE A 175 -19.61 9.30 -29.76
C ILE A 175 -18.13 9.71 -29.76
N THR A 176 -17.68 10.41 -30.79
CA THR A 176 -16.30 10.89 -30.85
C THR A 176 -16.03 11.92 -29.75
N ALA A 177 -16.96 12.84 -29.48
CA ALA A 177 -16.85 13.79 -28.37
C ALA A 177 -16.72 13.08 -27.01
N TYR A 178 -17.57 12.07 -26.77
CA TYR A 178 -17.54 11.24 -25.57
C TYR A 178 -16.19 10.51 -25.38
N LEU A 179 -15.70 9.85 -26.43
CA LEU A 179 -14.42 9.13 -26.38
C LEU A 179 -13.23 10.07 -26.21
N LEU A 180 -13.26 11.25 -26.86
CA LEU A 180 -12.22 12.26 -26.71
C LEU A 180 -12.14 12.77 -25.26
N ALA A 181 -13.29 13.07 -24.63
CA ALA A 181 -13.31 13.47 -23.23
C ALA A 181 -12.84 12.36 -22.29
N ALA A 182 -13.17 11.09 -22.59
CA ALA A 182 -12.64 9.95 -21.86
C ALA A 182 -11.11 9.86 -21.96
N LEU A 183 -10.57 10.01 -23.17
CA LEU A 183 -9.12 10.00 -23.43
C LEU A 183 -8.41 11.14 -22.69
N ILE A 184 -8.91 12.38 -22.80
CA ILE A 184 -8.35 13.55 -22.10
C ILE A 184 -8.34 13.32 -20.58
N THR A 185 -9.44 12.80 -20.04
CA THR A 185 -9.54 12.55 -18.59
C THR A 185 -8.57 11.47 -18.13
N TRP A 186 -8.41 10.40 -18.93
CA TRP A 186 -7.46 9.34 -18.64
C TRP A 186 -6.02 9.86 -18.69
N LEU A 187 -5.66 10.69 -19.68
CA LEU A 187 -4.35 11.34 -19.78
C LEU A 187 -4.07 12.25 -18.56
N PHE A 188 -5.07 13.03 -18.15
CA PHE A 188 -4.95 13.91 -16.98
C PHE A 188 -4.92 13.15 -15.66
N GLN A 189 -5.36 11.89 -15.66
CA GLN A 189 -5.52 11.08 -14.46
C GLN A 189 -6.42 11.73 -13.39
N SER A 190 -7.29 12.66 -13.80
CA SER A 190 -8.08 13.52 -12.91
C SER A 190 -9.40 13.94 -13.57
N SER A 191 -10.53 13.53 -12.97
CA SER A 191 -11.85 13.99 -13.41
C SER A 191 -12.08 15.47 -13.09
N ILE A 192 -11.62 15.95 -11.93
CA ILE A 192 -11.81 17.36 -11.53
C ILE A 192 -11.17 18.29 -12.55
N ALA A 193 -9.92 18.03 -12.94
CA ALA A 193 -9.22 18.83 -13.94
C ALA A 193 -9.94 18.82 -15.30
N ALA A 194 -10.41 17.65 -15.74
CA ALA A 194 -11.13 17.54 -17.00
C ALA A 194 -12.48 18.28 -16.96
N VAL A 195 -13.29 18.12 -15.90
CA VAL A 195 -14.56 18.84 -15.77
C VAL A 195 -14.34 20.35 -15.71
N LEU A 196 -13.37 20.82 -14.95
CA LEU A 196 -13.07 22.25 -14.85
C LEU A 196 -12.61 22.83 -16.19
N LEU A 197 -11.78 22.12 -16.95
CA LEU A 197 -11.40 22.54 -18.30
C LEU A 197 -12.65 22.70 -19.18
N MET A 198 -13.55 21.71 -19.21
CA MET A 198 -14.77 21.78 -20.03
C MET A 198 -15.72 22.89 -19.56
N ALA A 199 -15.89 23.07 -18.25
CA ALA A 199 -16.71 24.12 -17.68
C ALA A 199 -16.17 25.51 -17.99
N THR A 200 -14.84 25.72 -17.90
CA THR A 200 -14.18 26.98 -18.25
C THR A 200 -14.36 27.31 -19.73
N LEU A 201 -14.14 26.35 -20.63
CA LEU A 201 -14.34 26.54 -22.07
C LEU A 201 -15.81 26.84 -22.42
N ALA A 202 -16.75 26.18 -21.75
CA ALA A 202 -18.19 26.45 -21.90
C ALA A 202 -18.58 27.84 -21.36
N GLY A 203 -18.01 28.26 -20.23
CA GLY A 203 -18.17 29.62 -19.71
C GLY A 203 -17.67 30.70 -20.67
N ARG A 204 -16.70 30.34 -21.53
CA ARG A 204 -16.21 31.18 -22.64
C ARG A 204 -16.97 30.96 -23.95
N GLY A 205 -18.09 30.25 -23.95
CA GLY A 205 -18.94 30.05 -25.14
C GLY A 205 -18.34 29.16 -26.23
N LEU A 206 -17.25 28.44 -25.94
CA LEU A 206 -16.60 27.52 -26.89
C LEU A 206 -17.26 26.14 -26.90
N ILE A 207 -18.01 25.79 -25.86
CA ILE A 207 -18.67 24.49 -25.75
C ILE A 207 -20.14 24.76 -25.46
N SER A 208 -21.04 24.23 -26.30
CA SER A 208 -22.48 24.31 -26.06
C SER A 208 -22.85 23.45 -24.85
N PRO A 209 -23.92 23.79 -24.11
CA PRO A 209 -24.41 22.99 -23.00
C PRO A 209 -24.61 21.51 -23.32
N GLU A 210 -25.18 21.21 -24.49
CA GLU A 210 -25.49 19.84 -24.94
C GLU A 210 -24.22 19.04 -25.18
N LEU A 211 -23.25 19.63 -25.90
CA LEU A 211 -21.94 19.02 -26.10
C LEU A 211 -21.23 18.85 -24.74
N GLY A 212 -21.36 19.82 -23.85
CA GLY A 212 -20.84 19.78 -22.50
C GLY A 212 -21.32 18.55 -21.72
N VAL A 213 -22.61 18.23 -21.76
CA VAL A 213 -23.15 17.01 -21.11
C VAL A 213 -22.51 15.74 -21.67
N VAL A 214 -22.39 15.63 -23.00
CA VAL A 214 -21.75 14.48 -23.66
C VAL A 214 -20.28 14.34 -23.22
N LEU A 215 -19.54 15.44 -23.18
CA LEU A 215 -18.15 15.45 -22.70
C LEU A 215 -18.07 15.00 -21.23
N ILE A 216 -18.98 15.43 -20.37
CA ILE A 216 -19.00 15.00 -18.96
C ILE A 216 -19.27 13.50 -18.80
N LEU A 217 -20.14 12.92 -19.63
CA LEU A 217 -20.29 11.47 -19.65
C LEU A 217 -18.96 10.80 -20.04
N GLY A 218 -18.25 11.33 -21.03
CA GLY A 218 -16.92 10.87 -21.41
C GLY A 218 -15.90 10.99 -20.27
N VAL A 219 -15.88 12.12 -19.55
CA VAL A 219 -15.04 12.32 -18.35
C VAL A 219 -15.29 11.23 -17.30
N ASN A 220 -16.54 10.84 -17.09
CA ASN A 220 -16.89 9.77 -16.16
C ASN A 220 -16.40 8.40 -16.62
N LEU A 221 -16.43 8.10 -17.93
CA LEU A 221 -15.83 6.88 -18.47
C LEU A 221 -14.31 6.90 -18.27
N GLY A 222 -13.62 7.95 -18.73
CA GLY A 222 -12.16 8.06 -18.66
C GLY A 222 -11.63 7.92 -17.23
N SER A 223 -12.27 8.59 -16.27
CA SER A 223 -11.88 8.49 -14.86
C SER A 223 -12.15 7.13 -14.22
N SER A 224 -13.19 6.41 -14.67
CA SER A 224 -13.53 5.07 -14.17
C SER A 224 -12.48 4.01 -14.53
N ILE A 225 -11.72 4.21 -15.61
CA ILE A 225 -10.68 3.30 -16.12
C ILE A 225 -9.38 3.39 -15.29
N ILE A 226 -9.10 4.55 -14.69
CA ILE A 226 -7.82 4.83 -14.02
C ILE A 226 -7.52 3.83 -12.88
N ALA A 227 -8.46 3.67 -11.94
CA ALA A 227 -8.23 2.84 -10.75
C ALA A 227 -8.01 1.35 -11.10
N PRO A 228 -8.82 0.72 -11.99
CA PRO A 228 -8.54 -0.61 -12.51
C PRO A 228 -7.15 -0.75 -13.13
N MET A 229 -6.72 0.23 -13.94
CA MET A 229 -5.42 0.20 -14.60
C MET A 229 -4.27 0.24 -13.59
N LEU A 230 -4.37 1.14 -12.59
CA LEU A 230 -3.34 1.29 -11.56
C LEU A 230 -3.27 0.09 -10.60
N THR A 231 -4.34 -0.71 -10.49
CA THR A 231 -4.41 -1.90 -9.62
C THR A 231 -4.24 -3.21 -10.37
N ARG A 232 -3.92 -3.18 -11.68
CA ARG A 232 -3.84 -4.38 -12.52
C ARG A 232 -2.91 -5.48 -11.99
N SER A 233 -1.82 -5.09 -11.33
CA SER A 233 -0.80 -6.01 -10.78
C SER A 233 -1.08 -6.41 -9.33
N ALA A 234 -2.14 -5.89 -8.70
CA ALA A 234 -2.51 -6.22 -7.33
C ALA A 234 -3.29 -7.54 -7.26
N GLY A 235 -3.34 -8.13 -6.07
CA GLY A 235 -4.12 -9.34 -5.82
C GLY A 235 -5.62 -9.15 -6.07
N PRO A 236 -6.39 -10.22 -6.35
CA PRO A 236 -7.81 -10.15 -6.70
C PRO A 236 -8.65 -9.28 -5.75
N ALA A 237 -8.49 -9.48 -4.45
CA ALA A 237 -9.28 -8.77 -3.43
C ALA A 237 -9.10 -7.24 -3.47
N VAL A 238 -7.92 -6.74 -3.84
CA VAL A 238 -7.65 -5.29 -3.98
C VAL A 238 -8.34 -4.69 -5.21
N ARG A 239 -8.53 -5.50 -6.25
CA ARG A 239 -9.04 -5.08 -7.57
C ARG A 239 -10.56 -5.04 -7.64
N VAL A 240 -11.27 -5.70 -6.72
CA VAL A 240 -12.74 -5.81 -6.76
C VAL A 240 -13.43 -4.45 -6.72
N VAL A 241 -13.01 -3.54 -5.83
CA VAL A 241 -13.62 -2.21 -5.70
C VAL A 241 -13.32 -1.32 -6.93
N PRO A 242 -12.06 -1.21 -7.42
CA PRO A 242 -11.76 -0.52 -8.67
C PRO A 242 -12.56 -1.03 -9.88
N ILE A 243 -12.70 -2.35 -10.04
CA ILE A 243 -13.49 -2.93 -11.14
C ILE A 243 -14.98 -2.62 -10.96
N GLY A 244 -15.50 -2.70 -9.74
CA GLY A 244 -16.87 -2.28 -9.46
C GLY A 244 -17.12 -0.81 -9.78
N ASN A 245 -16.12 0.04 -9.59
CA ASN A 245 -16.18 1.42 -10.02
C ASN A 245 -16.27 1.59 -11.54
N LEU A 246 -15.49 0.83 -12.30
CA LEU A 246 -15.59 0.80 -13.75
C LEU A 246 -16.97 0.31 -14.22
N LEU A 247 -17.51 -0.74 -13.61
CA LEU A 247 -18.84 -1.25 -13.97
C LEU A 247 -19.92 -0.21 -13.69
N MET A 248 -19.96 0.38 -12.50
CA MET A 248 -21.02 1.33 -12.15
C MET A 248 -20.87 2.65 -12.89
N ARG A 249 -19.70 3.29 -12.80
CA ARG A 249 -19.48 4.62 -13.37
C ARG A 249 -19.30 4.56 -14.88
N GLY A 250 -18.53 3.60 -15.38
CA GLY A 250 -18.23 3.45 -16.80
C GLY A 250 -19.45 2.99 -17.59
N LEU A 251 -20.09 1.88 -17.20
CA LEU A 251 -21.31 1.44 -17.90
C LEU A 251 -22.47 2.41 -17.67
N GLY A 252 -22.59 2.99 -16.47
CA GLY A 252 -23.59 4.01 -16.20
C GLY A 252 -23.41 5.24 -17.09
N SER A 253 -22.17 5.68 -17.31
CA SER A 253 -21.85 6.75 -18.27
C SER A 253 -22.27 6.39 -19.71
N LEU A 254 -21.99 5.17 -20.15
CA LEU A 254 -22.37 4.69 -21.49
C LEU A 254 -23.90 4.60 -21.65
N VAL A 255 -24.60 4.06 -20.66
CA VAL A 255 -26.07 3.97 -20.65
C VAL A 255 -26.68 5.37 -20.72
N MET A 256 -26.18 6.31 -19.91
CA MET A 256 -26.67 7.70 -19.91
C MET A 256 -26.38 8.41 -21.23
N LEU A 257 -25.28 8.08 -21.93
CA LEU A 257 -25.01 8.60 -23.28
C LEU A 257 -26.07 8.12 -24.26
N ILE A 258 -26.36 6.83 -24.27
CA ILE A 258 -27.39 6.24 -25.15
C ILE A 258 -28.75 6.89 -24.89
N LEU A 259 -29.14 7.02 -23.62
CA LEU A 259 -30.39 7.69 -23.23
C LEU A 259 -30.41 9.15 -23.68
N PHE A 260 -29.31 9.89 -23.50
CA PHE A 260 -29.21 11.28 -23.93
C PHE A 260 -29.35 11.42 -25.46
N MET A 261 -28.76 10.52 -26.25
CA MET A 261 -28.86 10.54 -27.71
C MET A 261 -30.28 10.21 -28.22
N ILE A 262 -31.00 9.32 -27.52
CA ILE A 262 -32.37 8.92 -27.88
C ILE A 262 -33.37 10.01 -27.51
N PHE A 263 -33.34 10.48 -26.25
CA PHE A 263 -34.36 11.38 -25.71
C PHE A 263 -34.07 12.86 -25.94
N LYS A 264 -32.80 13.22 -26.20
CA LYS A 264 -32.33 14.61 -26.42
C LYS A 264 -32.97 15.62 -25.46
N PRO A 265 -32.86 15.39 -24.13
CA PRO A 265 -33.54 16.23 -23.15
C PRO A 265 -32.98 17.66 -23.20
N HIS A 266 -33.86 18.64 -22.98
CA HIS A 266 -33.42 20.02 -22.86
C HIS A 266 -32.57 20.21 -21.60
N VAL A 267 -31.38 20.80 -21.73
CA VAL A 267 -30.41 20.92 -20.62
C VAL A 267 -30.57 22.19 -19.78
N GLY A 268 -31.52 23.05 -20.12
CA GLY A 268 -31.76 24.33 -19.43
C GLY A 268 -32.06 24.20 -17.93
N PHE A 269 -32.69 23.09 -17.50
CA PHE A 269 -32.98 22.85 -16.08
C PHE A 269 -31.73 22.66 -15.21
N LEU A 270 -30.56 22.39 -15.84
CA LEU A 270 -29.31 22.16 -15.14
C LEU A 270 -28.64 23.47 -14.69
N GLY A 271 -29.13 24.64 -15.08
CA GLY A 271 -28.62 25.92 -14.58
C GLY A 271 -28.71 27.05 -15.60
N ALA A 272 -28.40 28.27 -15.15
CA ALA A 272 -28.54 29.48 -15.95
C ALA A 272 -27.40 29.74 -16.95
N THR A 273 -26.22 29.14 -16.74
CA THR A 273 -25.05 29.32 -17.61
C THR A 273 -24.50 27.98 -18.07
N ALA A 274 -23.85 27.93 -19.25
CA ALA A 274 -23.29 26.70 -19.80
C ALA A 274 -22.29 26.02 -18.83
N ALA A 275 -21.42 26.80 -18.18
CA ALA A 275 -20.52 26.29 -17.15
C ALA A 275 -21.28 25.63 -15.98
N ASN A 276 -22.34 26.27 -15.48
CA ASN A 276 -23.17 25.70 -14.40
C ASN A 276 -23.91 24.43 -14.85
N GLN A 277 -24.42 24.40 -16.08
CA GLN A 277 -25.11 23.24 -16.63
C GLN A 277 -24.18 22.03 -16.72
N ILE A 278 -22.93 22.21 -17.17
CA ILE A 278 -21.90 21.15 -17.22
C ILE A 278 -21.58 20.60 -15.83
N VAL A 279 -21.32 21.50 -14.87
CA VAL A 279 -20.98 21.09 -13.50
C VAL A 279 -22.15 20.40 -12.82
N ASN A 280 -23.36 20.94 -12.97
CA ASN A 280 -24.56 20.35 -12.39
C ASN A 280 -24.93 19.03 -13.09
N ALA A 281 -24.66 18.87 -14.39
CA ALA A 281 -24.76 17.57 -15.07
C ALA A 281 -23.79 16.55 -14.48
N HIS A 282 -22.57 16.96 -14.14
CA HIS A 282 -21.60 16.09 -13.48
C HIS A 282 -22.10 15.64 -12.10
N ILE A 283 -22.63 16.56 -11.29
CA ILE A 283 -23.23 16.22 -9.99
C ILE A 283 -24.42 15.29 -10.17
N LEU A 284 -25.36 15.64 -11.06
CA LEU A 284 -26.57 14.86 -11.32
C LEU A 284 -26.23 13.43 -11.75
N PHE A 285 -25.26 13.27 -12.66
CA PHE A 285 -24.77 11.96 -13.06
C PHE A 285 -24.29 11.15 -11.85
N ASN A 286 -23.41 11.72 -11.02
CA ASN A 286 -22.89 10.99 -9.86
C ASN A 286 -23.99 10.71 -8.80
N VAL A 287 -25.00 11.58 -8.66
CA VAL A 287 -26.18 11.33 -7.84
C VAL A 287 -26.99 10.15 -8.37
N ILE A 288 -27.24 10.10 -9.67
CA ILE A 288 -27.95 8.98 -10.31
C ILE A 288 -27.19 7.67 -10.10
N ILE A 289 -25.87 7.68 -10.30
CA ILE A 289 -25.03 6.50 -10.08
C ILE A 289 -24.98 6.08 -8.60
N LEU A 290 -25.00 7.02 -7.66
CA LEU A 290 -25.12 6.72 -6.24
C LEU A 290 -26.47 6.05 -5.92
N LEU A 291 -27.58 6.64 -6.38
CA LEU A 291 -28.93 6.12 -6.12
C LEU A 291 -29.13 4.74 -6.75
N ALA A 292 -28.64 4.53 -7.98
CA ALA A 292 -28.63 3.22 -8.62
C ALA A 292 -27.67 2.25 -7.92
N GLY A 293 -26.55 2.74 -7.39
CA GLY A 293 -25.53 1.95 -6.71
C GLY A 293 -25.98 1.39 -5.37
N LEU A 294 -26.92 2.02 -4.66
CA LEU A 294 -27.45 1.52 -3.40
C LEU A 294 -28.08 0.12 -3.52
N PRO A 295 -29.08 -0.13 -4.40
CA PRO A 295 -29.64 -1.46 -4.60
C PRO A 295 -28.72 -2.39 -5.41
N LEU A 296 -27.89 -1.85 -6.32
CA LEU A 296 -27.05 -2.66 -7.21
C LEU A 296 -25.70 -3.06 -6.59
N ALA A 297 -25.28 -2.50 -5.45
CA ALA A 297 -23.96 -2.74 -4.86
C ALA A 297 -23.64 -4.25 -4.69
N GLY A 298 -24.60 -5.04 -4.22
CA GLY A 298 -24.40 -6.49 -4.07
C GLY A 298 -24.18 -7.21 -5.40
N LEU A 299 -24.96 -6.86 -6.44
CA LEU A 299 -24.84 -7.43 -7.78
C LEU A 299 -23.49 -7.04 -8.42
N VAL A 300 -23.14 -5.76 -8.33
CA VAL A 300 -21.91 -5.20 -8.88
C VAL A 300 -20.70 -5.82 -8.19
N TYR A 301 -20.75 -6.01 -6.87
CA TYR A 301 -19.70 -6.70 -6.12
C TYR A 301 -19.47 -8.12 -6.64
N ARG A 302 -20.53 -8.92 -6.79
CA ARG A 302 -20.43 -10.30 -7.33
C ARG A 302 -19.92 -10.32 -8.77
N ALA A 303 -20.39 -9.40 -9.60
CA ALA A 303 -19.91 -9.26 -10.98
C ALA A 303 -18.43 -8.88 -11.03
N SER A 304 -18.00 -7.95 -10.16
CA SER A 304 -16.60 -7.51 -10.07
C SER A 304 -15.69 -8.63 -9.58
N GLU A 305 -16.12 -9.39 -8.58
CA GLU A 305 -15.41 -10.56 -8.08
C GLU A 305 -15.23 -11.62 -9.18
N LYS A 306 -16.29 -11.90 -9.95
CA LYS A 306 -16.23 -12.81 -11.09
C LYS A 306 -15.26 -12.31 -12.18
N ILE A 307 -15.31 -11.03 -12.54
CA ILE A 307 -14.40 -10.45 -13.56
C ILE A 307 -12.94 -10.53 -13.11
N VAL A 308 -12.66 -10.25 -11.84
CA VAL A 308 -11.29 -10.27 -11.33
C VAL A 308 -10.75 -11.70 -11.23
N THR A 309 -11.61 -12.67 -10.88
CA THR A 309 -11.23 -14.09 -10.77
C THR A 309 -11.11 -14.78 -12.14
N LEU A 310 -11.83 -14.33 -13.17
CA LEU A 310 -11.69 -14.85 -14.55
C LEU A 310 -10.28 -14.69 -15.14
N GLY A 311 -9.52 -13.68 -14.70
CA GLY A 311 -8.13 -13.45 -15.12
C GLY A 311 -7.09 -13.91 -14.11
N ALA A 312 -7.50 -14.43 -12.96
CA ALA A 312 -6.59 -15.03 -12.00
C ALA A 312 -6.34 -16.48 -12.43
N ARG A 313 -5.07 -16.92 -12.42
CA ARG A 313 -4.81 -18.37 -12.31
C ARG A 313 -5.61 -18.85 -11.11
N PRO A 314 -6.31 -20.00 -11.18
CA PRO A 314 -6.97 -20.54 -10.01
C PRO A 314 -5.88 -20.63 -8.93
N VAL A 315 -5.98 -19.74 -7.95
CA VAL A 315 -5.46 -20.07 -6.63
C VAL A 315 -6.22 -21.35 -6.31
N PRO A 316 -5.52 -22.48 -6.06
CA PRO A 316 -6.18 -23.73 -5.72
C PRO A 316 -7.29 -23.40 -4.73
N ALA A 317 -8.49 -23.92 -4.98
CA ALA A 317 -9.64 -23.74 -4.09
C ALA A 317 -9.13 -23.84 -2.66
N ALA A 318 -9.29 -22.77 -1.87
CA ALA A 318 -8.77 -22.66 -0.52
C ALA A 318 -8.96 -24.01 0.16
N THR A 319 -7.85 -24.71 0.36
CA THR A 319 -7.80 -26.12 0.75
C THR A 319 -8.17 -26.24 2.22
N LEU A 320 -9.37 -25.80 2.65
CA LEU A 320 -9.54 -25.43 4.07
C LEU A 320 -8.26 -24.73 4.54
N ASP A 321 -7.76 -23.75 3.76
CA ASP A 321 -6.50 -23.10 4.09
C ASP A 321 -6.66 -22.69 5.54
N VAL A 322 -5.80 -23.26 6.38
CA VAL A 322 -5.79 -23.03 7.82
C VAL A 322 -5.82 -21.52 7.93
N VAL A 323 -7.00 -20.96 8.21
CA VAL A 323 -7.12 -19.55 8.54
C VAL A 323 -6.22 -19.49 9.75
N GLU A 324 -5.03 -18.90 9.58
CA GLU A 324 -4.08 -18.76 10.67
C GLU A 324 -4.71 -17.75 11.63
N LEU A 325 -5.65 -18.21 12.43
CA LEU A 325 -6.33 -17.47 13.47
C LEU A 325 -5.23 -17.08 14.43
N SER A 326 -4.90 -15.79 14.50
CA SER A 326 -3.91 -15.29 15.45
C SER A 326 -4.32 -15.74 16.85
N ALA A 327 -3.34 -16.19 17.64
CA ALA A 327 -3.59 -16.53 19.04
C ALA A 327 -3.85 -15.28 19.88
N LEU A 328 -3.53 -14.09 19.35
CA LEU A 328 -3.71 -12.80 20.02
C LEU A 328 -5.19 -12.44 20.11
N ASN A 329 -5.78 -12.66 21.28
CA ASN A 329 -7.18 -12.32 21.55
C ASN A 329 -7.29 -11.02 22.36
N GLU A 330 -7.87 -9.97 21.78
CA GLU A 330 -8.08 -8.68 22.46
C GLU A 330 -9.03 -8.78 23.66
N SER A 331 -9.97 -9.74 23.67
CA SER A 331 -10.89 -9.91 24.80
C SER A 331 -10.19 -10.45 26.05
N ALA A 332 -9.00 -11.02 25.91
CA ALA A 332 -8.22 -11.57 27.03
C ALA A 332 -7.30 -10.52 27.69
N LEU A 333 -7.28 -9.27 27.19
CA LEU A 333 -6.37 -8.24 27.70
C LEU A 333 -6.62 -7.88 29.18
N GLU A 334 -7.85 -8.04 29.67
CA GLU A 334 -8.22 -7.79 31.07
C GLU A 334 -7.61 -8.80 32.06
N VAL A 335 -7.15 -9.96 31.56
CA VAL A 335 -6.52 -11.02 32.36
C VAL A 335 -5.08 -11.23 31.87
N PRO A 336 -4.08 -10.55 32.48
CA PRO A 336 -2.71 -10.52 31.96
C PRO A 336 -2.08 -11.90 31.74
N SER A 337 -2.25 -12.84 32.67
CA SER A 337 -1.78 -14.23 32.53
C SER A 337 -2.33 -14.93 31.28
N GLN A 338 -3.62 -14.74 30.95
CA GLN A 338 -4.23 -15.29 29.74
C GLN A 338 -3.69 -14.59 28.48
N ALA A 339 -3.52 -13.27 28.53
CA ALA A 339 -2.93 -12.51 27.43
C ALA A 339 -1.47 -12.93 27.15
N LEU A 340 -0.67 -13.15 28.19
CA LEU A 340 0.71 -13.65 28.05
C LEU A 340 0.77 -15.09 27.50
N ALA A 341 -0.20 -15.94 27.86
CA ALA A 341 -0.32 -17.27 27.25
C ALA A 341 -0.67 -17.20 25.75
N ASN A 342 -1.59 -16.31 25.37
CA ASN A 342 -1.92 -16.03 23.96
C ASN A 342 -0.72 -15.51 23.17
N ALA A 343 0.02 -14.57 23.76
CA ALA A 343 1.27 -14.06 23.17
C ALA A 343 2.30 -15.17 23.01
N THR A 344 2.49 -16.02 24.03
CA THR A 344 3.41 -17.18 23.97
C THR A 344 3.08 -18.09 22.78
N ARG A 345 1.81 -18.43 22.57
CA ARG A 345 1.37 -19.23 21.42
C ARG A 345 1.69 -18.57 20.08
N GLU A 346 1.57 -17.25 20.00
CA GLU A 346 1.91 -16.53 18.78
C GLU A 346 3.45 -16.48 18.56
N VAL A 347 4.27 -16.36 19.61
CA VAL A 347 5.73 -16.46 19.49
C VAL A 347 6.14 -17.86 19.01
N VAL A 348 5.51 -18.93 19.51
CA VAL A 348 5.78 -20.31 19.05
C VAL A 348 5.56 -20.45 17.55
N ARG A 349 4.50 -19.83 17.01
CA ARG A 349 4.28 -19.81 15.56
C ARG A 349 5.36 -19.04 14.80
N VAL A 350 5.98 -18.02 15.39
CA VAL A 350 7.15 -17.36 14.80
C VAL A 350 8.34 -18.32 14.79
N CYS A 351 8.58 -19.08 15.87
CA CYS A 351 9.61 -20.11 15.93
C CYS A 351 9.43 -21.17 14.81
N GLU A 352 8.21 -21.66 14.60
CA GLU A 352 7.89 -22.61 13.53
C GLU A 352 8.23 -22.04 12.14
N THR A 353 7.86 -20.78 11.88
CA THR A 353 8.20 -20.11 10.61
C THR A 353 9.71 -19.98 10.44
N VAL A 354 10.44 -19.59 11.48
CA VAL A 354 11.90 -19.48 11.47
C VAL A 354 12.56 -20.85 11.24
N GLU A 355 12.04 -21.93 11.82
CA GLU A 355 12.53 -23.29 11.53
C GLU A 355 12.38 -23.66 10.06
N ILE A 356 11.23 -23.32 9.46
CA ILE A 356 10.99 -23.54 8.02
C ILE A 356 11.97 -22.70 7.19
N MET A 357 12.20 -21.43 7.57
CA MET A 357 13.17 -20.56 6.90
C MET A 357 14.58 -21.16 6.96
N LEU A 358 15.02 -21.64 8.13
CA LEU A 358 16.31 -22.30 8.31
C LEU A 358 16.45 -23.54 7.43
N LYS A 359 15.43 -24.40 7.35
CA LYS A 359 15.44 -25.58 6.47
C LYS A 359 15.51 -25.20 5.00
N ARG A 360 14.73 -24.22 4.57
CA ARG A 360 14.66 -23.82 3.15
C ARG A 360 15.89 -23.08 2.67
N ILE A 361 16.55 -22.28 3.53
CA ILE A 361 17.72 -21.52 3.08
C ILE A 361 18.88 -22.43 2.66
N ILE A 362 19.09 -23.56 3.35
CA ILE A 362 20.19 -24.47 2.98
C ILE A 362 19.90 -25.18 1.65
N GLU A 363 18.65 -25.59 1.41
CA GLU A 363 18.22 -26.21 0.14
C GLU A 363 18.44 -25.28 -1.07
N LEU A 364 18.34 -23.97 -0.86
CA LEU A 364 18.54 -22.96 -1.90
C LEU A 364 20.01 -22.80 -2.33
N TYR A 365 20.99 -23.13 -1.47
CA TYR A 365 22.40 -23.13 -1.90
C TYR A 365 22.70 -24.23 -2.92
N GLU A 366 21.93 -25.33 -2.89
CA GLU A 366 22.02 -26.45 -3.83
C GLU A 366 21.14 -26.22 -5.06
N SER A 367 19.85 -25.89 -4.87
CA SER A 367 18.87 -25.76 -5.96
C SER A 367 17.98 -24.51 -5.82
N ALA A 368 18.51 -23.36 -6.24
CA ALA A 368 17.76 -22.10 -6.26
C ALA A 368 16.93 -21.92 -7.54
N ASP A 369 15.69 -21.48 -7.37
CA ASP A 369 14.88 -20.90 -8.42
C ASP A 369 14.16 -19.63 -7.92
N SER A 370 13.66 -18.83 -8.85
CA SER A 370 13.02 -17.55 -8.54
C SER A 370 11.81 -17.69 -7.60
N ASP A 371 11.07 -18.79 -7.70
CA ASP A 371 9.85 -19.00 -6.94
C ASP A 371 10.16 -19.44 -5.51
N LYS A 372 11.15 -20.33 -5.31
CA LYS A 372 11.63 -20.70 -3.97
C LYS A 372 12.27 -19.50 -3.24
N ILE A 373 13.02 -18.65 -3.94
CA ILE A 373 13.59 -17.41 -3.38
C ILE A 373 12.47 -16.46 -2.90
N LYS A 374 11.44 -16.25 -3.73
CA LYS A 374 10.28 -15.44 -3.35
C LYS A 374 9.50 -16.06 -2.19
N ALA A 375 9.35 -17.39 -2.19
CA ALA A 375 8.67 -18.10 -1.12
C ALA A 375 9.39 -17.97 0.22
N LEU A 376 10.72 -17.98 0.25
CA LEU A 376 11.50 -17.74 1.47
C LEU A 376 11.33 -16.28 1.95
N ALA A 377 11.43 -15.30 1.06
CA ALA A 377 11.21 -13.89 1.40
C ALA A 377 9.79 -13.63 1.96
N ALA A 378 8.78 -14.33 1.43
CA ALA A 378 7.41 -14.23 1.94
C ALA A 378 7.24 -14.82 3.36
N LEU A 379 8.13 -15.72 3.81
CA LEU A 379 8.13 -16.21 5.19
C LEU A 379 8.66 -15.15 6.16
N ASP A 380 9.68 -14.39 5.76
CA ASP A 380 10.22 -13.27 6.52
C ASP A 380 9.19 -12.16 6.72
N ASP A 381 8.46 -11.80 5.65
CA ASP A 381 7.32 -10.89 5.73
C ASP A 381 6.24 -11.37 6.74
N ARG A 382 6.11 -12.69 6.94
CA ARG A 382 5.18 -13.25 7.96
C ARG A 382 5.75 -13.13 9.37
N VAL A 383 7.06 -13.32 9.55
CA VAL A 383 7.76 -13.10 10.81
C VAL A 383 7.59 -11.63 11.25
N ASP A 384 7.83 -10.68 10.35
CA ASP A 384 7.69 -9.24 10.62
C ASP A 384 6.27 -8.85 11.04
N ARG A 385 5.26 -9.33 10.31
CA ARG A 385 3.85 -9.06 10.64
C ARG A 385 3.48 -9.61 12.02
N ARG A 386 3.90 -10.83 12.34
CA ARG A 386 3.62 -11.45 13.65
C ARG A 386 4.39 -10.73 14.76
N HIS A 387 5.67 -10.40 14.54
CA HIS A 387 6.49 -9.62 15.46
C HIS A 387 5.83 -8.29 15.82
N ALA A 388 5.36 -7.53 14.81
CA ALA A 388 4.66 -6.28 15.03
C ALA A 388 3.34 -6.47 15.81
N ALA A 389 2.57 -7.51 15.48
CA ALA A 389 1.31 -7.81 16.16
C ALA A 389 1.54 -8.18 17.64
N ILE A 390 2.52 -9.03 17.94
CA ILE A 390 2.88 -9.43 19.30
C ILE A 390 3.36 -8.22 20.10
N LYS A 391 4.22 -7.37 19.53
CA LYS A 391 4.72 -6.15 20.18
C LYS A 391 3.58 -5.20 20.57
N LEU A 392 2.65 -4.95 19.64
CA LEU A 392 1.49 -4.10 19.91
C LEU A 392 0.55 -4.72 20.94
N TYR A 393 0.38 -6.04 20.91
CA TYR A 393 -0.45 -6.76 21.87
C TYR A 393 0.13 -6.69 23.28
N LEU A 394 1.42 -7.01 23.45
CA LEU A 394 2.11 -6.94 24.74
C LEU A 394 2.15 -5.51 25.31
N ALA A 395 2.31 -4.49 24.46
CA ALA A 395 2.21 -3.08 24.88
C ALA A 395 0.81 -2.69 25.40
N LYS A 396 -0.25 -3.40 25.00
CA LYS A 396 -1.59 -3.24 25.58
C LYS A 396 -1.70 -3.97 26.93
N VAL A 397 -1.08 -5.14 27.06
CA VAL A 397 -1.06 -5.93 28.32
C VAL A 397 -0.41 -5.14 29.45
N THR A 398 0.69 -4.43 29.18
CA THR A 398 1.40 -3.60 30.17
C THR A 398 0.63 -2.39 30.68
N LYS A 399 -0.59 -2.13 30.17
CA LYS A 399 -1.48 -1.08 30.72
C LYS A 399 -2.21 -1.54 31.98
N ASN A 400 -2.34 -2.84 32.19
CA ASN A 400 -2.90 -3.41 33.39
C ASN A 400 -1.79 -3.68 34.42
N PRO A 401 -2.09 -3.67 35.74
CA PRO A 401 -1.13 -4.06 36.76
C PRO A 401 -0.64 -5.49 36.50
N LEU A 402 0.67 -5.68 36.45
CA LEU A 402 1.32 -6.98 36.28
C LEU A 402 1.99 -7.40 37.59
N THR A 403 2.00 -8.70 37.88
CA THR A 403 2.91 -9.24 38.89
C THR A 403 4.36 -9.18 38.39
N GLU A 404 5.34 -9.36 39.28
CA GLU A 404 6.75 -9.40 38.90
C GLU A 404 7.03 -10.51 37.88
N ASP A 405 6.47 -11.70 38.09
CA ASP A 405 6.59 -12.84 37.18
C ASP A 405 5.97 -12.56 35.80
N GLU A 406 4.82 -11.89 35.76
CA GLU A 406 4.14 -11.50 34.52
C GLU A 406 4.93 -10.44 33.75
N ALA A 407 5.51 -9.46 34.45
CA ALA A 407 6.35 -8.44 33.86
C ALA A 407 7.64 -9.04 33.27
N LEU A 408 8.29 -9.96 33.99
CA LEU A 408 9.46 -10.70 33.51
C LEU A 408 9.11 -11.51 32.27
N ARG A 409 7.99 -12.26 32.30
CA ARG A 409 7.52 -13.03 31.15
C ARG A 409 7.23 -12.16 29.95
N CYS A 410 6.62 -10.98 30.15
CA CYS A 410 6.38 -10.03 29.07
C CYS A 410 7.69 -9.57 28.42
N GLN A 411 8.70 -9.22 29.22
CA GLN A 411 10.02 -8.81 28.72
C GLN A 411 10.73 -9.93 27.96
N GLU A 412 10.66 -11.17 28.45
CA GLU A 412 11.19 -12.34 27.76
C GLU A 412 10.55 -12.54 26.38
N LEU A 413 9.21 -12.46 26.29
CA LEU A 413 8.49 -12.65 25.03
C LEU A 413 8.84 -11.56 24.01
N ILE A 414 8.96 -10.30 24.44
CA ILE A 414 9.44 -9.19 23.59
C ILE A 414 10.87 -9.49 23.13
N GLY A 415 11.74 -9.85 24.06
CA GLY A 415 13.14 -10.16 23.79
C GLY A 415 13.33 -11.34 22.83
N ALA A 416 12.48 -12.38 22.94
CA ALA A 416 12.46 -13.52 22.02
C ALA A 416 11.97 -13.10 20.63
N CYS A 417 10.89 -12.30 20.55
CA CYS A 417 10.36 -11.82 19.28
C CYS A 417 11.36 -10.98 18.49
N VAL A 418 12.15 -10.14 19.15
CA VAL A 418 13.21 -9.34 18.51
C VAL A 418 14.30 -10.26 17.96
N LYS A 419 14.76 -11.24 18.74
CA LYS A 419 15.80 -12.18 18.29
C LYS A 419 15.35 -13.01 17.10
N LEU A 420 14.09 -13.47 17.08
CA LEU A 420 13.53 -14.25 15.97
C LEU A 420 13.39 -13.42 14.69
N GLU A 421 13.01 -12.14 14.79
CA GLU A 421 12.99 -11.21 13.66
C GLU A 421 14.41 -10.99 13.11
N GLN A 422 15.39 -10.76 13.98
CA GLN A 422 16.80 -10.65 13.58
C GLN A 422 17.32 -11.92 12.89
N VAL A 423 16.88 -13.11 13.31
CA VAL A 423 17.22 -14.38 12.63
C VAL A 423 16.61 -14.41 11.23
N GLY A 424 15.34 -14.02 11.06
CA GLY A 424 14.70 -13.89 9.75
C GLY A 424 15.46 -12.93 8.82
N ASP A 425 15.82 -11.77 9.35
CA ASP A 425 16.61 -10.74 8.68
C ASP A 425 17.96 -11.28 8.21
N ILE A 426 18.70 -12.04 9.02
CA ILE A 426 19.98 -12.65 8.61
C ILE A 426 19.75 -13.66 7.47
N ILE A 427 18.70 -14.48 7.55
CA ILE A 427 18.38 -15.47 6.51
C ILE A 427 18.10 -14.77 5.16
N VAL A 428 17.33 -13.67 5.15
CA VAL A 428 16.92 -13.01 3.90
C VAL A 428 17.90 -11.95 3.41
N ARG A 429 18.48 -11.14 4.30
CA ARG A 429 19.37 -10.02 3.93
C ARG A 429 20.81 -10.44 3.74
N ASN A 430 21.25 -11.54 4.35
CA ASN A 430 22.61 -12.04 4.22
C ASN A 430 22.64 -13.37 3.44
N MET A 431 22.11 -14.45 4.02
CA MET A 431 22.25 -15.79 3.44
C MET A 431 21.58 -15.92 2.05
N LEU A 432 20.41 -15.33 1.85
CA LEU A 432 19.74 -15.36 0.54
C LEU A 432 20.48 -14.50 -0.50
N VAL A 433 21.22 -13.47 -0.08
CA VAL A 433 22.10 -12.69 -0.96
C VAL A 433 23.29 -13.53 -1.41
N HIS A 434 23.87 -14.32 -0.50
CA HIS A 434 24.91 -15.30 -0.82
C HIS A 434 24.43 -16.36 -1.82
N VAL A 435 23.21 -16.88 -1.65
CA VAL A 435 22.56 -17.78 -2.62
C VAL A 435 22.45 -17.14 -4.01
N LYS A 436 21.94 -15.90 -4.08
CA LYS A 436 21.79 -15.18 -5.36
C LYS A 436 23.14 -14.96 -6.04
N LYS A 437 24.16 -14.54 -5.30
CA LYS A 437 25.53 -14.38 -5.80
C LYS A 437 26.11 -15.69 -6.34
N LYS A 438 25.90 -16.81 -5.64
CA LYS A 438 26.30 -18.15 -6.10
C LYS A 438 25.61 -18.51 -7.42
N LEU A 439 24.31 -18.25 -7.53
CA LEU A 439 23.51 -18.54 -8.73
C LEU A 439 23.92 -17.68 -9.93
N GLU A 440 24.02 -16.36 -9.74
CA GLU A 440 24.36 -15.39 -10.80
C GLU A 440 25.73 -15.66 -11.41
N HIS A 441 26.69 -16.13 -10.61
CA HIS A 441 28.05 -16.42 -11.05
C HIS A 441 28.27 -17.91 -11.41
N GLY A 442 27.24 -18.76 -11.33
CA GLY A 442 27.33 -20.17 -11.66
C GLY A 442 28.31 -20.96 -10.79
N LEU A 443 28.44 -20.59 -9.51
CA LEU A 443 29.46 -21.16 -8.61
C LEU A 443 28.98 -22.44 -7.92
N GLU A 444 29.92 -23.36 -7.69
CA GLU A 444 29.71 -24.62 -6.97
C GLU A 444 30.73 -24.79 -5.84
N PHE A 445 30.25 -25.18 -4.66
CA PHE A 445 31.14 -25.58 -3.58
C PHE A 445 31.85 -26.91 -3.92
N THR A 446 32.98 -27.16 -3.27
CA THR A 446 33.55 -28.51 -3.23
C THR A 446 32.66 -29.44 -2.40
N PRO A 447 32.65 -30.76 -2.68
CA PRO A 447 31.89 -31.73 -1.87
C PRO A 447 32.25 -31.68 -0.37
N GLU A 448 33.52 -31.41 -0.04
CA GLU A 448 34.01 -31.22 1.33
C GLU A 448 33.41 -29.96 1.95
N GLY A 449 33.53 -28.82 1.26
CA GLY A 449 33.01 -27.54 1.75
C GLY A 449 31.49 -27.54 1.88
N TRP A 450 30.78 -28.26 1.01
CA TRP A 450 29.33 -28.41 1.12
C TRP A 450 28.92 -29.26 2.32
N ARG A 451 29.62 -30.39 2.57
CA ARG A 451 29.40 -31.24 3.75
C ARG A 451 29.61 -30.46 5.06
N GLU A 452 30.66 -29.63 5.11
CA GLU A 452 30.93 -28.77 6.27
C GLU A 452 29.80 -27.76 6.53
N LEU A 453 29.35 -27.06 5.48
CA LEU A 453 28.24 -26.11 5.59
C LEU A 453 26.95 -26.80 6.07
N CYS A 454 26.63 -27.98 5.53
CA CYS A 454 25.47 -28.76 5.94
C CYS A 454 25.58 -29.24 7.39
N ALA A 455 26.75 -29.70 7.83
CA ALA A 455 26.96 -30.15 9.21
C ALA A 455 26.86 -28.98 10.21
N PHE A 456 27.41 -27.82 9.85
CA PHE A 456 27.31 -26.61 10.67
C PHE A 456 25.86 -26.12 10.75
N HIS A 457 25.15 -26.06 9.62
CA HIS A 457 23.72 -25.74 9.54
C HIS A 457 22.87 -26.69 10.38
N ALA A 458 23.09 -28.01 10.28
CA ALA A 458 22.35 -29.01 11.04
C ALA A 458 22.51 -28.80 12.56
N SER A 459 23.71 -28.40 13.00
CA SER A 459 23.97 -28.05 14.40
C SER A 459 23.20 -26.81 14.84
N VAL A 460 23.16 -25.76 14.00
CA VAL A 460 22.35 -24.55 14.27
C VAL A 460 20.86 -24.87 14.30
N LEU A 461 20.36 -25.72 13.40
CA LEU A 461 18.96 -26.14 13.38
C LEU A 461 18.58 -26.95 14.62
N ALA A 462 19.46 -27.83 15.11
CA ALA A 462 19.26 -28.53 16.37
C ALA A 462 19.19 -27.56 17.55
N ASN A 463 20.10 -26.57 17.60
CA ASN A 463 20.11 -25.55 18.64
C ASN A 463 18.89 -24.61 18.56
N ALA A 464 18.38 -24.33 17.36
CA ALA A 464 17.13 -23.58 17.19
C ALA A 464 15.96 -24.31 17.86
N ARG A 465 15.84 -25.62 17.65
CA ARG A 465 14.79 -26.43 18.31
C ARG A 465 14.94 -26.44 19.82
N LEU A 466 16.16 -26.54 20.35
CA LEU A 466 16.41 -26.40 21.78
C LEU A 466 15.97 -25.01 22.30
N ALA A 467 16.31 -23.93 21.60
CA ALA A 467 15.87 -22.57 21.95
C ALA A 467 14.34 -22.42 21.97
N PHE A 468 13.65 -23.02 21.00
CA PHE A 468 12.19 -22.99 20.92
C PHE A 468 11.56 -23.79 22.06
N ASN A 469 12.15 -24.92 22.43
CA ASN A 469 11.71 -25.69 23.60
C ASN A 469 11.91 -24.90 24.91
N VAL A 470 13.04 -24.21 25.08
CA VAL A 470 13.30 -23.37 26.27
C VAL A 470 12.28 -22.24 26.38
N LEU A 471 11.92 -21.59 25.28
CA LEU A 471 10.92 -20.52 25.27
C LEU A 471 9.57 -20.96 25.85
N VAL A 472 9.16 -22.20 25.55
CA VAL A 472 7.86 -22.76 25.96
C VAL A 472 7.93 -23.39 27.34
N SER A 473 8.90 -24.29 27.55
CA SER A 473 9.01 -25.09 28.78
C SER A 473 9.63 -24.34 29.96
N ARG A 474 10.50 -23.35 29.68
CA ARG A 474 11.39 -22.72 30.66
C ARG A 474 12.20 -23.73 31.48
N ASP A 475 12.51 -24.89 30.89
CA ASP A 475 13.30 -25.93 31.57
C ASP A 475 14.78 -25.50 31.74
N PRO A 476 15.31 -25.41 32.97
CA PRO A 476 16.68 -24.96 33.22
C PRO A 476 17.75 -25.88 32.63
N GLU A 477 17.51 -27.20 32.58
CA GLU A 477 18.48 -28.15 32.02
C GLU A 477 18.61 -27.97 30.51
N THR A 478 17.48 -27.83 29.81
CA THR A 478 17.46 -27.50 28.37
C THR A 478 18.11 -26.13 28.11
N ALA A 479 17.86 -25.14 28.97
CA ALA A 479 18.47 -23.82 28.85
C ALA A 479 20.01 -23.88 29.02
N ARG A 480 20.49 -24.66 29.99
CA ARG A 480 21.93 -24.91 30.20
C ARG A 480 22.55 -25.64 29.02
N GLN A 481 21.88 -26.68 28.51
CA GLN A 481 22.32 -27.41 27.32
C GLN A 481 22.49 -26.47 26.13
N LEU A 482 21.53 -25.58 25.87
CA LEU A 482 21.61 -24.61 24.78
C LEU A 482 22.83 -23.66 24.89
N VAL A 483 23.18 -23.24 26.10
CA VAL A 483 24.38 -22.42 26.34
C VAL A 483 25.67 -23.23 26.10
N LEU A 484 25.70 -24.51 26.49
CA LEU A 484 26.84 -25.39 26.20
C LEU A 484 27.00 -25.63 24.69
N GLU A 485 25.90 -25.88 23.99
CA GLU A 485 25.90 -26.06 22.53
C GLU A 485 26.38 -24.80 21.79
N LYS A 486 26.14 -23.60 22.32
CA LYS A 486 26.72 -22.36 21.79
C LYS A 486 28.25 -22.36 21.89
N ASP A 487 28.82 -22.79 23.01
CA ASP A 487 30.27 -22.87 23.18
C ASP A 487 30.87 -23.95 22.24
N GLN A 488 30.21 -25.11 22.10
CA GLN A 488 30.63 -26.16 21.15
C GLN A 488 30.58 -25.69 19.68
N LEU A 489 29.52 -24.98 19.28
CA LEU A 489 29.36 -24.47 17.92
C LEU A 489 30.44 -23.43 17.58
N ARG A 490 30.90 -22.67 18.58
CA ARG A 490 32.03 -21.74 18.43
C ARG A 490 33.34 -22.46 18.15
N ASP A 491 33.57 -23.63 18.74
CA ASP A 491 34.79 -24.40 18.48
C ASP A 491 34.72 -25.10 17.11
N ARG A 492 33.55 -25.64 16.72
CA ARG A 492 33.30 -26.16 15.36
C ARG A 492 33.51 -25.11 14.27
N GLU A 493 33.19 -23.85 14.53
CA GLU A 493 33.44 -22.76 13.58
C GLU A 493 34.94 -22.53 13.33
N LYS A 494 35.77 -22.60 14.39
CA LYS A 494 37.23 -22.50 14.26
C LYS A 494 37.79 -23.66 13.44
N GLU A 495 37.33 -24.88 13.70
CA GLU A 495 37.74 -26.09 12.98
C GLU A 495 37.35 -26.03 11.50
N THR A 496 36.12 -25.59 11.21
CA THR A 496 35.62 -25.42 9.83
C THR A 496 36.42 -24.35 9.09
N SER A 497 36.71 -23.23 9.75
CA SER A 497 37.52 -22.14 9.17
C SER A 497 38.96 -22.57 8.89
N ALA A 498 39.58 -23.35 9.79
CA ALA A 498 40.91 -23.89 9.59
C ALA A 498 40.96 -24.90 8.43
N SER A 499 39.95 -25.77 8.34
CA SER A 499 39.81 -26.74 7.24
C SER A 499 39.62 -26.04 5.88
N HIS A 500 38.81 -24.97 5.86
CA HIS A 500 38.66 -24.12 4.68
C HIS A 500 39.99 -23.47 4.26
N PHE A 501 40.76 -22.94 5.22
CA PHE A 501 42.06 -22.32 4.94
C PHE A 501 43.08 -23.31 4.35
N LEU A 502 43.09 -24.57 4.81
CA LEU A 502 43.93 -25.62 4.23
C LEU A 502 43.58 -25.87 2.76
N ARG A 503 42.28 -25.94 2.42
CA ARG A 503 41.82 -26.11 1.03
C ARG A 503 42.15 -24.93 0.12
N LEU A 504 42.18 -23.71 0.67
CA LEU A 504 42.63 -22.53 -0.07
C LEU A 504 44.13 -22.61 -0.37
N ARG A 505 44.94 -23.08 0.59
CA ARG A 505 46.38 -23.27 0.41
C ARG A 505 46.70 -24.34 -0.63
N GLU A 506 45.86 -25.37 -0.75
CA GLU A 506 45.98 -26.43 -1.76
C GLU A 506 45.56 -25.96 -3.18
N GLY A 507 45.04 -24.74 -3.33
CA GLY A 507 44.80 -24.12 -4.64
C GLY A 507 43.58 -24.66 -5.39
N THR A 508 42.64 -25.34 -4.71
CA THR A 508 41.41 -25.83 -5.37
C THR A 508 40.62 -24.66 -6.01
N PRO A 509 40.43 -24.60 -7.34
CA PRO A 509 39.80 -23.44 -8.00
C PRO A 509 38.41 -23.11 -7.44
N ARG A 510 37.56 -24.15 -7.27
CA ARG A 510 36.22 -24.01 -6.66
C ARG A 510 36.25 -23.46 -5.23
N SER A 511 37.26 -23.83 -4.43
CA SER A 511 37.42 -23.34 -3.06
C SER A 511 37.77 -21.85 -3.04
N VAL A 512 38.60 -21.38 -3.98
CA VAL A 512 38.97 -19.97 -4.10
C VAL A 512 37.77 -19.12 -4.55
N GLU A 513 37.06 -19.57 -5.58
CA GLU A 513 35.89 -18.86 -6.14
C GLU A 513 34.73 -18.72 -5.14
N THR A 514 34.51 -19.73 -4.29
CA THR A 514 33.41 -19.75 -3.31
C THR A 514 33.81 -19.31 -1.90
N SER A 515 35.07 -18.93 -1.68
CA SER A 515 35.63 -18.69 -0.34
C SER A 515 34.84 -17.67 0.48
N SER A 516 34.55 -16.50 -0.09
CA SER A 516 33.77 -15.45 0.58
C SER A 516 32.38 -15.95 0.99
N ILE A 517 31.68 -16.62 0.07
CA ILE A 517 30.34 -17.17 0.29
C ILE A 517 30.37 -18.21 1.42
N HIS A 518 31.36 -19.11 1.42
CA HIS A 518 31.49 -20.15 2.44
C HIS A 518 31.71 -19.56 3.85
N LEU A 519 32.69 -18.67 4.01
CA LEU A 519 33.02 -18.08 5.30
C LEU A 519 31.92 -17.16 5.83
N ASP A 520 31.29 -16.38 4.95
CA ASP A 520 30.17 -15.51 5.34
C ASP A 520 28.95 -16.34 5.77
N THR A 521 28.67 -17.46 5.11
CA THR A 521 27.58 -18.39 5.50
C THR A 521 27.80 -18.95 6.90
N ILE A 522 29.03 -19.37 7.24
CA ILE A 522 29.38 -19.85 8.59
C ILE A 522 29.20 -18.74 9.64
N ARG A 523 29.61 -17.51 9.30
CA ARG A 523 29.44 -16.34 10.18
C ARG A 523 27.97 -16.05 10.45
N ASP A 524 27.13 -16.04 9.42
CA ASP A 524 25.69 -15.82 9.54
C ASP A 524 25.03 -16.90 10.41
N LEU A 525 25.36 -18.18 10.16
CA LEU A 525 24.85 -19.31 10.96
C LEU A 525 25.27 -19.22 12.43
N LYS A 526 26.50 -18.80 12.71
CA LYS A 526 26.99 -18.55 14.08
C LYS A 526 26.26 -17.39 14.76
N GLN A 527 25.96 -16.33 14.01
CA GLN A 527 25.19 -15.19 14.52
C GLN A 527 23.75 -15.62 14.85
N ILE A 528 23.09 -16.37 13.96
CA ILE A 528 21.77 -16.97 14.20
C ILE A 528 21.79 -17.82 15.47
N ASN A 529 22.77 -18.71 15.61
CA ASN A 529 22.91 -19.54 16.81
C ASN A 529 23.10 -18.70 18.09
N SER A 530 23.87 -17.62 18.02
CA SER A 530 24.11 -16.74 19.17
C SER A 530 22.84 -16.03 19.63
N LEU A 531 22.01 -15.58 18.68
CA LEU A 531 20.69 -14.99 18.97
C LEU A 531 19.78 -16.03 19.63
N LEU A 532 19.65 -17.22 19.04
CA LEU A 532 18.81 -18.30 19.57
C LEU A 532 19.26 -18.74 20.96
N ALA A 533 20.57 -18.94 21.17
CA ALA A 533 21.11 -19.35 22.46
C ALA A 533 20.91 -18.30 23.56
N SER A 534 20.86 -17.02 23.21
CA SER A 534 20.58 -15.96 24.19
C SER A 534 19.15 -15.98 24.75
N MET A 535 18.24 -16.79 24.17
CA MET A 535 16.91 -17.03 24.73
C MET A 535 16.95 -17.87 26.01
N ALA A 536 18.05 -18.58 26.30
CA ALA A 536 18.22 -19.33 27.55
C ALA A 536 18.58 -18.45 28.76
N TYR A 537 19.13 -17.25 28.53
CA TYR A 537 19.67 -16.44 29.63
C TYR A 537 18.63 -16.02 30.67
N PRO A 538 17.42 -15.54 30.31
CA PRO A 538 16.43 -15.16 31.31
C PRO A 538 16.06 -16.29 32.28
N VAL A 539 15.92 -17.52 31.76
CA VAL A 539 15.61 -18.72 32.57
C VAL A 539 16.74 -19.05 33.54
N LEU A 540 18.00 -18.89 33.11
CA LEU A 540 19.17 -19.17 33.95
C LEU A 540 19.45 -18.05 34.96
N GLU A 541 19.19 -16.79 34.61
CA GLU A 541 19.33 -15.61 35.49
C GLU A 541 18.35 -15.69 36.66
N GLU A 542 17.08 -16.01 36.38
CA GLU A 542 16.04 -16.19 37.41
C GLU A 542 16.42 -17.27 38.44
N ARG A 543 17.10 -18.33 38.00
CA ARG A 543 17.54 -19.44 38.85
C ARG A 543 18.89 -19.20 39.54
N GLY A 544 19.53 -18.05 39.31
CA GLY A 544 20.87 -17.75 39.82
C GLY A 544 21.98 -18.64 39.24
N LEU A 545 21.73 -19.26 38.09
CA LEU A 545 22.66 -20.19 37.42
C LEU A 545 23.61 -19.50 36.45
N LEU A 546 23.47 -18.18 36.26
CA LEU A 546 24.41 -17.34 35.54
C LEU A 546 25.36 -16.65 36.51
N PHE A 547 26.59 -17.17 36.62
CA PHE A 547 27.67 -16.44 37.28
C PHE A 547 28.04 -15.22 36.43
N GLY A 548 27.88 -14.03 37.01
CA GLY A 548 28.26 -12.76 36.40
C GLY A 548 29.69 -12.82 35.84
N SER A 549 29.80 -12.48 34.55
CA SER A 549 31.01 -12.24 33.77
C SER A 549 32.30 -12.97 34.17
N ARG A 550 32.71 -13.93 33.33
CA ARG A 550 34.05 -14.54 33.28
C ARG A 550 35.18 -13.50 33.41
N LEU A 551 35.88 -13.48 34.55
CA LEU A 551 37.35 -13.60 34.73
C LEU A 551 37.72 -13.48 36.23
N LYS A 552 38.25 -14.55 36.84
CA LYS A 552 39.25 -14.43 37.91
C LYS A 552 40.57 -14.93 37.33
N ALA A 553 41.53 -14.02 37.19
CA ALA A 553 42.92 -14.39 36.96
C ALA A 553 43.43 -15.10 38.23
N SER A 554 44.06 -16.25 38.04
CA SER A 554 45.06 -16.79 38.97
C SER A 554 46.43 -16.30 38.55
#